data_AF-C1AC39-F1
#
_entry.id   AF-C1AC39-F1
#
_cell.length_a   1.000
_cell.length_b   1.000
_cell.length_c   1.000
_cell.angle_alpha   90.00
_cell.angle_beta   90.00
_cell.angle_gamma   90.00
#
_symmetry.space_group_name_H-M   'P 1'
#
loop_
_entity.id
_entity.type
_entity.pdbx_description
1 polymer ?
#
loop_
_entity_poly.entity_id
_entity_poly.type
_entity_poly.pdbx_seq_one_letter_code
_entity_poly.pdbx_strand_id
1 'polypeptide(L)'
;MAVRPRRELPATPIHYGPRDAAVTMADLDSLWQQQLMLPVEGLTRKALKDNYTAGRASGRIHGALDIAAPRSTPVLAAADLVIGRLLTGPVGGIVIYAYDPAEQFTYYFAHLERYRRGLAVGDRVAKGSVIGYVGTTGNAPKNAPHLHFQVMKRGTGRAWWDGPPINPFSYFATDGIRPTGRDIPIEDL
;
A
#
# COMPACT_ATOMS: atom_id res chain seq x y z
N MET A 1 -0.45 -34.67 11.71
CA MET A 1 -1.03 -33.31 11.72
C MET A 1 0.02 -32.34 12.24
N ALA A 2 0.63 -31.54 11.37
CA ALA A 2 1.64 -30.56 11.80
C ALA A 2 0.92 -29.26 12.19
N VAL A 3 0.92 -28.94 13.49
CA VAL A 3 0.48 -27.64 14.01
C VAL A 3 1.46 -26.61 13.45
N ARG A 4 1.01 -25.79 12.49
CA ARG A 4 1.81 -24.63 12.04
C ARG A 4 1.97 -23.71 13.25
N PRO A 5 3.20 -23.33 13.65
CA PRO A 5 3.37 -22.37 14.73
C PRO A 5 2.62 -21.09 14.34
N ARG A 6 1.68 -20.67 15.20
CA ARG A 6 1.02 -19.38 15.08
C ARG A 6 2.14 -18.35 15.17
N ARG A 7 2.55 -17.80 14.01
CA ARG A 7 3.56 -16.74 13.94
C ARG A 7 3.10 -15.66 14.91
N GLU A 8 3.85 -15.43 15.99
CA GLU A 8 3.54 -14.38 16.95
C GLU A 8 3.35 -13.09 16.16
N LEU A 9 2.19 -12.45 16.35
CA LEU A 9 1.99 -11.10 15.88
C LEU A 9 3.12 -10.26 16.49
N PRO A 10 3.75 -9.34 15.75
CA PRO A 10 4.77 -8.49 16.35
C PRO A 10 4.20 -7.74 17.57
N ALA A 11 5.06 -7.20 18.42
CA ALA A 11 4.62 -6.26 19.45
C ALA A 11 3.73 -5.16 18.82
N THR A 12 2.80 -4.60 19.62
CA THR A 12 1.96 -3.47 19.22
C THR A 12 2.78 -2.45 18.42
N PRO A 13 2.30 -2.01 17.24
CA PRO A 13 3.08 -1.19 16.34
C PRO A 13 3.46 0.10 17.06
N ILE A 14 4.75 0.42 17.04
CA ILE A 14 5.22 1.70 17.55
C ILE A 14 4.70 2.78 16.59
N HIS A 15 3.90 3.71 17.10
CA HIS A 15 3.27 4.74 16.28
C HIS A 15 4.27 5.88 16.02
N TYR A 16 4.92 5.86 14.86
CA TYR A 16 5.82 6.93 14.41
C TYR A 16 5.08 7.85 13.42
N GLY A 17 4.82 9.11 13.81
CA GLY A 17 4.23 10.13 12.94
C GLY A 17 3.38 11.15 13.71
N PRO A 18 3.02 12.30 13.10
CA PRO A 18 2.03 13.19 13.70
C PRO A 18 0.72 12.43 13.87
N ARG A 19 0.24 12.35 15.12
CA ARG A 19 -1.14 11.97 15.39
C ARG A 19 -1.98 13.16 14.96
N ASP A 20 -2.52 13.09 13.75
CA ASP A 20 -3.63 13.97 13.40
C ASP A 20 -4.76 13.68 14.40
N ALA A 21 -5.35 14.72 15.00
CA ALA A 21 -6.43 14.58 15.98
C ALA A 21 -7.64 13.79 15.42
N ALA A 22 -7.74 13.66 14.10
CA ALA A 22 -8.74 12.87 13.41
C ALA A 22 -8.47 11.34 13.39
N VAL A 23 -7.25 10.87 13.67
CA VAL A 23 -6.89 9.44 13.75
C VAL A 23 -6.91 8.98 15.21
N THR A 24 -7.82 8.08 15.54
CA THR A 24 -8.03 7.57 16.90
C THR A 24 -7.24 6.29 17.16
N MET A 25 -7.07 5.90 18.43
CA MET A 25 -6.44 4.61 18.76
C MET A 25 -7.21 3.43 18.19
N ALA A 26 -8.54 3.49 18.16
CA ALA A 26 -9.37 2.44 17.57
C ALA A 26 -9.14 2.29 16.05
N ASP A 27 -8.84 3.39 15.35
CA ASP A 27 -8.44 3.32 13.94
C ASP A 27 -7.08 2.59 13.82
N LEU A 28 -6.11 2.94 14.66
CA LEU A 28 -4.78 2.31 14.65
C LEU A 28 -4.87 0.81 14.98
N ASP A 29 -5.68 0.44 15.98
CA ASP A 29 -5.93 -0.95 16.35
C ASP A 29 -6.60 -1.71 15.20
N SER A 30 -7.59 -1.11 14.53
CA SER A 30 -8.26 -1.72 13.37
C SER A 30 -7.28 -1.94 12.22
N LEU A 31 -6.41 -0.97 11.91
CA LEU A 31 -5.37 -1.12 10.89
C LEU A 31 -4.37 -2.21 11.25
N TRP A 32 -4.00 -2.31 12.53
CA TRP A 32 -3.16 -3.38 13.03
C TRP A 32 -3.78 -4.77 12.82
N GLN A 33 -5.08 -4.93 13.06
CA GLN A 33 -5.76 -6.21 12.84
C GLN A 33 -5.79 -6.65 11.37
N GLN A 34 -5.67 -5.72 10.42
CA GLN A 34 -5.57 -6.09 9.00
C GLN A 34 -4.27 -6.81 8.63
N GLN A 35 -3.23 -6.66 9.46
CA GLN A 35 -1.94 -7.33 9.29
C GLN A 35 -1.40 -7.14 7.86
N LEU A 36 -1.06 -5.89 7.51
CA LEU A 36 -0.74 -5.50 6.15
C LEU A 36 0.41 -6.34 5.58
N MET A 37 0.33 -6.67 4.30
CA MET A 37 1.44 -7.22 3.52
C MET A 37 2.26 -6.08 2.93
N LEU A 38 3.58 -6.26 2.87
CA LEU A 38 4.44 -5.34 2.12
C LEU A 38 4.03 -5.34 0.63
N PRO A 39 3.66 -4.19 0.04
CA PRO A 39 2.96 -4.14 -1.25
C PRO A 39 3.88 -4.27 -2.47
N VAL A 40 5.08 -4.80 -2.31
CA VAL A 40 6.05 -5.00 -3.40
C VAL A 40 6.60 -6.41 -3.32
N GLU A 41 6.46 -7.16 -4.40
CA GLU A 41 6.91 -8.55 -4.45
C GLU A 41 8.42 -8.69 -4.19
N GLY A 42 8.80 -9.72 -3.42
CA GLY A 42 10.18 -10.11 -3.16
C GLY A 42 10.88 -9.30 -2.08
N LEU A 43 10.27 -8.23 -1.58
CA LEU A 43 10.84 -7.45 -0.49
C LEU A 43 10.47 -8.02 0.88
N THR A 44 11.41 -7.91 1.83
CA THR A 44 11.19 -8.24 3.24
C THR A 44 11.09 -6.97 4.07
N ARG A 45 10.46 -7.06 5.24
CA ARG A 45 10.39 -5.92 6.18
C ARG A 45 11.77 -5.35 6.55
N LYS A 46 12.80 -6.20 6.58
CA LYS A 46 14.18 -5.78 6.88
C LYS A 46 14.78 -4.85 5.83
N ALA A 47 14.29 -4.91 4.59
CA ALA A 47 14.74 -4.04 3.50
C ALA A 47 14.02 -2.67 3.48
N LEU A 48 12.93 -2.54 4.26
CA LEU A 48 12.13 -1.32 4.29
C LEU A 48 12.81 -0.24 5.15
N LYS A 49 12.72 1.00 4.70
CA LYS A 49 13.14 2.18 5.46
C LYS A 49 11.92 3.03 5.78
N ASP A 50 11.83 3.51 7.02
CA ASP A 50 10.81 4.51 7.37
C ASP A 50 11.22 5.86 6.80
N ASN A 51 10.52 6.28 5.74
CA ASN A 51 10.66 7.60 5.11
C ASN A 51 9.34 8.39 5.15
N TYR A 52 8.45 8.05 6.10
CA TYR A 52 7.12 8.65 6.23
C TYR A 52 7.16 10.15 6.54
N THR A 53 8.08 10.55 7.42
CA THR A 53 8.28 11.95 7.82
C THR A 53 9.32 12.67 6.98
N ALA A 54 9.84 12.04 5.92
CA ALA A 54 10.84 12.66 5.06
C ALA A 54 10.32 13.98 4.50
N GLY A 55 11.16 15.01 4.51
CA GLY A 55 10.82 16.31 3.97
C GLY A 55 10.58 16.23 2.46
N ARG A 56 9.47 16.81 2.00
CA ARG A 56 9.19 17.09 0.59
C ARG A 56 9.44 18.57 0.31
N ALA A 57 9.47 18.93 -0.98
CA ALA A 57 9.55 20.33 -1.40
C ALA A 57 8.49 21.17 -0.67
N SER A 58 8.83 22.42 -0.35
CA SER A 58 7.96 23.37 0.35
C SER A 58 7.63 23.01 1.80
N GLY A 59 8.46 22.21 2.49
CA GLY A 59 8.33 21.95 3.93
C GLY A 59 7.21 20.98 4.32
N ARG A 60 6.62 20.28 3.35
CA ARG A 60 5.58 19.26 3.60
C ARG A 60 6.25 17.96 4.07
N ILE A 61 5.60 17.24 4.97
CA ILE A 61 5.96 15.85 5.26
C ILE A 61 5.50 14.97 4.10
N HIS A 62 6.22 13.87 3.87
CA HIS A 62 5.89 12.92 2.81
C HIS A 62 4.51 12.26 3.01
N GLY A 63 4.23 11.76 4.22
CA GLY A 63 2.91 11.20 4.55
C GLY A 63 2.61 9.85 3.89
N ALA A 64 3.63 9.17 3.37
CA ALA A 64 3.57 7.89 2.68
C ALA A 64 4.93 7.18 2.78
N LEU A 65 5.04 5.95 2.29
CA LEU A 65 6.31 5.26 2.14
C LEU A 65 6.72 5.12 0.68
N ASP A 66 7.95 5.51 0.38
CA ASP A 66 8.58 5.23 -0.92
C ASP A 66 9.36 3.93 -0.80
N ILE A 67 8.89 2.89 -1.47
CA ILE A 67 9.43 1.53 -1.42
C ILE A 67 10.22 1.29 -2.71
N ALA A 68 11.55 1.37 -2.61
CA ALA A 68 12.44 1.20 -3.75
C ALA A 68 12.40 -0.24 -4.29
N ALA A 69 12.18 -0.37 -5.60
CA ALA A 69 12.21 -1.65 -6.30
C ALA A 69 12.42 -1.43 -7.81
N PRO A 70 12.99 -2.41 -8.54
CA PRO A 70 13.14 -2.31 -9.99
C PRO A 70 11.80 -2.03 -10.70
N ARG A 71 11.85 -1.33 -11.83
CA ARG A 71 10.68 -1.16 -12.70
C ARG A 71 10.11 -2.53 -13.08
N SER A 72 8.80 -2.58 -13.27
CA SER A 72 8.03 -3.79 -13.53
C SER A 72 8.01 -4.82 -12.40
N THR A 73 8.54 -4.52 -11.20
CA THR A 73 8.32 -5.38 -10.03
C THR A 73 6.83 -5.41 -9.68
N PRO A 74 6.22 -6.58 -9.43
CA PRO A 74 4.80 -6.64 -9.09
C PRO A 74 4.44 -5.90 -7.80
N VAL A 75 3.39 -5.08 -7.90
CA VAL A 75 2.77 -4.39 -6.77
C VAL A 75 1.61 -5.23 -6.28
N LEU A 76 1.62 -5.55 -4.99
CA LEU A 76 0.67 -6.43 -4.33
C LEU A 76 -0.35 -5.63 -3.52
N ALA A 77 -1.59 -6.11 -3.48
CA ALA A 77 -2.60 -5.60 -2.56
C ALA A 77 -2.14 -5.83 -1.09
N ALA A 78 -1.93 -4.74 -0.36
CA ALA A 78 -1.45 -4.77 1.03
C ALA A 78 -2.48 -5.36 2.01
N ALA A 79 -3.77 -5.27 1.67
CA ALA A 79 -4.91 -5.80 2.40
C ALA A 79 -5.89 -6.44 1.41
N ASP A 80 -7.01 -6.97 1.90
CA ASP A 80 -8.17 -7.16 1.03
C ASP A 80 -8.70 -5.77 0.66
N LEU A 81 -8.92 -5.53 -0.64
CA LEU A 81 -9.20 -4.20 -1.16
C LEU A 81 -10.35 -4.21 -2.16
N VAL A 82 -11.03 -3.08 -2.27
CA VAL A 82 -11.90 -2.72 -3.38
C VAL A 82 -11.24 -1.60 -4.18
N ILE A 83 -11.08 -1.77 -5.49
CA ILE A 83 -10.50 -0.75 -6.36
C ILE A 83 -11.51 0.39 -6.52
N GLY A 84 -11.18 1.56 -5.96
CA GLY A 84 -12.08 2.71 -5.96
C GLY A 84 -11.85 3.66 -7.13
N ARG A 85 -10.58 3.88 -7.53
CA ARG A 85 -10.22 4.71 -8.69
C ARG A 85 -8.92 4.26 -9.34
N LEU A 86 -8.88 4.42 -10.66
CA LEU A 86 -7.68 4.32 -11.50
C LEU A 86 -7.51 5.67 -12.18
N LEU A 87 -6.39 6.36 -11.96
CA LEU A 87 -6.14 7.69 -12.52
C LEU A 87 -4.73 7.78 -13.09
N THR A 88 -4.55 8.72 -14.02
CA THR A 88 -3.23 9.14 -14.49
C THR A 88 -3.10 10.65 -14.30
N GLY A 89 -1.99 11.12 -13.72
CA GLY A 89 -1.76 12.54 -13.48
C GLY A 89 -0.29 12.95 -13.41
N PRO A 90 0.01 14.25 -13.37
CA PRO A 90 1.39 14.76 -13.45
C PRO A 90 2.23 14.46 -12.20
N VAL A 91 1.60 14.37 -11.03
CA VAL A 91 2.31 14.11 -9.76
C VAL A 91 2.41 12.60 -9.52
N GLY A 92 1.28 11.93 -9.28
CA GLY A 92 1.26 10.50 -8.97
C GLY A 92 1.54 9.58 -10.16
N GLY A 93 1.51 10.09 -11.40
CA GLY A 93 1.61 9.23 -12.57
C GLY A 93 0.39 8.34 -12.70
N ILE A 94 0.61 7.07 -13.00
CA ILE A 94 -0.42 6.03 -12.95
C ILE A 94 -0.64 5.65 -11.49
N VAL A 95 -1.88 5.79 -11.02
CA VAL A 95 -2.25 5.59 -9.63
C VAL A 95 -3.45 4.67 -9.46
N ILE A 96 -3.49 3.99 -8.31
CA ILE A 96 -4.63 3.23 -7.81
C ILE A 96 -5.03 3.84 -6.46
N TYR A 97 -6.30 4.22 -6.34
CA TYR A 97 -6.94 4.37 -5.04
C TYR A 97 -7.82 3.15 -4.77
N ALA A 98 -7.64 2.55 -3.61
CA ALA A 98 -8.44 1.44 -3.14
C ALA A 98 -8.88 1.69 -1.70
N TYR A 99 -9.85 0.92 -1.23
CA TYR A 99 -10.30 0.97 0.17
C TYR A 99 -10.54 -0.44 0.69
N ASP A 100 -10.44 -0.64 2.00
CA ASP A 100 -10.74 -1.93 2.60
C ASP A 100 -12.26 -2.19 2.61
N PRO A 101 -12.72 -3.44 2.68
CA PRO A 101 -14.15 -3.77 2.69
C PRO A 101 -14.97 -3.14 3.83
N ALA A 102 -14.34 -2.78 4.96
CA ALA A 102 -15.02 -2.10 6.06
C ALA A 102 -15.08 -0.56 5.84
N GLU A 103 -14.52 -0.07 4.73
CA GLU A 103 -14.50 1.34 4.35
C GLU A 103 -13.87 2.26 5.41
N GLN A 104 -12.89 1.74 6.16
CA GLN A 104 -12.22 2.47 7.24
C GLN A 104 -10.97 3.20 6.75
N PHE A 105 -10.30 2.67 5.73
CA PHE A 105 -9.03 3.15 5.21
C PHE A 105 -9.01 3.24 3.69
N THR A 106 -8.23 4.19 3.22
CA THR A 106 -7.88 4.35 1.81
C THR A 106 -6.42 4.00 1.61
N TYR A 107 -6.14 3.27 0.53
CA TYR A 107 -4.81 2.86 0.10
C TYR A 107 -4.52 3.52 -1.23
N TYR A 108 -3.37 4.15 -1.31
CA TYR A 108 -2.93 4.85 -2.50
C TYR A 108 -1.60 4.29 -2.97
N PHE A 109 -1.56 3.90 -4.24
CA PHE A 109 -0.40 3.33 -4.93
C PHE A 109 -0.09 4.23 -6.11
N ALA A 110 1.11 4.80 -6.15
CA ALA A 110 1.51 5.75 -7.18
C ALA A 110 2.80 5.36 -7.89
N HIS A 111 3.11 6.13 -8.94
CA HIS A 111 4.28 5.97 -9.81
C HIS A 111 4.31 4.63 -10.54
N LEU A 112 3.15 4.01 -10.75
CA LEU A 112 3.07 2.70 -11.38
C LEU A 112 3.53 2.77 -12.83
N GLU A 113 4.12 1.69 -13.32
CA GLU A 113 4.43 1.52 -14.74
C GLU A 113 3.16 1.24 -15.54
N ARG A 114 2.29 0.40 -14.96
CA ARG A 114 1.00 -0.01 -15.52
C ARG A 114 0.16 -0.71 -14.45
N TYR A 115 -1.13 -0.81 -14.69
CA TYR A 115 -2.02 -1.68 -13.92
C TYR A 115 -1.81 -3.16 -14.27
N ARG A 116 -2.24 -4.07 -13.39
CA ARG A 116 -2.48 -5.46 -13.76
C ARG A 116 -3.49 -5.48 -14.92
N ARG A 117 -3.29 -6.36 -15.90
CA ARG A 117 -4.26 -6.58 -16.96
C ARG A 117 -5.62 -6.94 -16.36
N GLY A 118 -6.67 -6.34 -16.90
CA GLY A 118 -8.06 -6.59 -16.48
C GLY A 118 -8.48 -5.92 -15.16
N LEU A 119 -7.59 -5.19 -14.48
CA LEU A 119 -7.97 -4.46 -13.27
C LEU A 119 -8.95 -3.33 -13.59
N ALA A 120 -10.08 -3.31 -12.90
CA ALA A 120 -11.14 -2.32 -13.08
C ALA A 120 -11.60 -1.72 -11.75
N VAL A 121 -12.24 -0.55 -11.84
CA VAL A 121 -12.93 0.05 -10.68
C VAL A 121 -14.09 -0.85 -10.26
N GLY A 122 -14.20 -1.10 -8.95
CA GLY A 122 -15.16 -2.02 -8.35
C GLY A 122 -14.60 -3.41 -8.06
N ASP A 123 -13.43 -3.76 -8.61
CA ASP A 123 -12.81 -5.06 -8.37
C ASP A 123 -12.51 -5.28 -6.89
N ARG A 124 -12.82 -6.48 -6.40
CA ARG A 124 -12.41 -6.97 -5.09
C ARG A 124 -11.15 -7.80 -5.26
N VAL A 125 -10.05 -7.34 -4.68
CA VAL A 125 -8.75 -8.01 -4.76
C VAL A 125 -8.32 -8.48 -3.38
N ALA A 126 -7.94 -9.75 -3.27
CA ALA A 126 -7.47 -10.31 -2.01
C ALA A 126 -6.05 -9.84 -1.70
N LYS A 127 -5.70 -9.75 -0.41
CA LYS A 127 -4.32 -9.48 0.05
C LYS A 127 -3.32 -10.39 -0.67
N GLY A 128 -2.26 -9.79 -1.21
CA GLY A 128 -1.22 -10.47 -1.99
C GLY A 128 -1.52 -10.62 -3.49
N SER A 129 -2.69 -10.19 -3.97
CA SER A 129 -2.99 -10.16 -5.42
C SER A 129 -2.18 -9.07 -6.11
N VAL A 130 -1.66 -9.34 -7.31
CA VAL A 130 -1.04 -8.31 -8.15
C VAL A 130 -2.09 -7.31 -8.60
N ILE A 131 -1.83 -6.02 -8.44
CA ILE A 131 -2.70 -4.92 -8.87
C ILE A 131 -2.01 -3.97 -9.87
N GLY A 132 -0.70 -4.04 -9.97
CA GLY A 132 0.06 -3.19 -10.86
C GLY A 132 1.53 -3.53 -10.80
N TYR A 133 2.35 -2.62 -11.33
CA TYR A 133 3.79 -2.82 -11.39
C TYR A 133 4.52 -1.52 -11.08
N VAL A 134 5.63 -1.63 -10.35
CA VAL A 134 6.48 -0.50 -9.98
C VAL A 134 6.97 0.21 -11.23
N GLY A 135 6.95 1.54 -11.23
CA GLY A 135 7.38 2.35 -12.36
C GLY A 135 8.09 3.62 -11.95
N THR A 136 8.04 4.60 -12.86
CA THR A 136 8.60 5.95 -12.70
C THR A 136 7.67 7.01 -13.30
N THR A 137 6.37 6.73 -13.38
CA THR A 137 5.40 7.67 -13.95
C THR A 137 5.11 8.84 -12.99
N GLY A 138 4.60 9.94 -13.54
CA GLY A 138 4.37 11.16 -12.76
C GLY A 138 5.68 11.90 -12.51
N ASN A 139 5.91 12.31 -11.27
CA ASN A 139 7.13 13.04 -10.87
C ASN A 139 8.21 12.16 -10.23
N ALA A 140 8.07 10.83 -10.25
CA ALA A 140 9.11 9.92 -9.77
C ALA A 140 10.39 10.03 -10.63
N PRO A 141 11.58 10.08 -10.02
CA PRO A 141 12.83 10.11 -10.79
C PRO A 141 13.02 8.85 -11.63
N LYS A 142 13.36 9.01 -12.92
CA LYS A 142 13.53 7.89 -13.87
C LYS A 142 14.59 6.86 -13.45
N ASN A 143 15.60 7.30 -12.69
CA ASN A 143 16.71 6.48 -12.19
C ASN A 143 16.49 5.93 -10.77
N ALA A 144 15.35 6.22 -10.13
CA ALA A 144 15.02 5.75 -8.79
C ALA A 144 13.58 5.18 -8.77
N PRO A 145 13.32 4.05 -9.46
CA PRO A 145 12.02 3.41 -9.45
C PRO A 145 11.61 2.99 -8.03
N HIS A 146 10.37 3.29 -7.69
CA HIS A 146 9.79 2.98 -6.40
C HIS A 146 8.27 2.93 -6.49
N LEU A 147 7.65 2.25 -5.53
CA LEU A 147 6.25 2.40 -5.23
C LEU A 147 6.09 3.49 -4.18
N HIS A 148 5.28 4.51 -4.46
CA HIS A 148 4.76 5.39 -3.42
C HIS A 148 3.48 4.77 -2.84
N PHE A 149 3.52 4.39 -1.57
CA PHE A 149 2.45 3.68 -0.88
C PHE A 149 1.96 4.48 0.33
N GLN A 150 0.67 4.79 0.35
CA GLN A 150 0.05 5.56 1.43
C GLN A 150 -1.17 4.85 1.98
N VAL A 151 -1.36 4.94 3.30
CA VAL A 151 -2.58 4.56 4.00
C VAL A 151 -3.15 5.81 4.65
N MET A 152 -4.45 6.03 4.50
CA MET A 152 -5.18 7.14 5.10
C MET A 152 -6.43 6.61 5.79
N LYS A 153 -6.87 7.27 6.86
CA LYS A 153 -8.25 7.07 7.33
C LYS A 153 -9.19 7.51 6.22
N ARG A 154 -10.22 6.72 5.92
CA ARG A 154 -11.14 7.05 4.83
C ARG A 154 -11.99 8.27 5.20
N GLY A 155 -12.13 9.20 4.26
CA GLY A 155 -13.03 10.34 4.40
C GLY A 155 -14.49 9.93 4.20
N THR A 156 -15.41 10.68 4.80
CA THR A 156 -16.87 10.38 4.78
C THR A 156 -17.62 11.02 3.61
N GLY A 157 -16.93 11.66 2.67
CA GLY A 157 -17.51 12.45 1.57
C GLY A 157 -17.12 11.99 0.16
N ARG A 158 -17.40 12.83 -0.83
CA ARG A 158 -17.08 12.55 -2.25
C ARG A 158 -15.59 12.35 -2.50
N ALA A 159 -14.72 12.95 -1.69
CA ALA A 159 -13.28 12.78 -1.67
C ALA A 159 -12.86 11.84 -0.54
N TRP A 160 -13.38 10.60 -0.54
CA TRP A 160 -13.08 9.58 0.46
C TRP A 160 -11.57 9.24 0.55
N TRP A 161 -10.79 9.63 -0.45
CA TRP A 161 -9.34 9.44 -0.54
C TRP A 161 -8.49 10.56 0.06
N ASP A 162 -9.08 11.62 0.62
CA ASP A 162 -8.35 12.81 1.13
C ASP A 162 -8.39 12.89 2.66
N GLY A 163 -8.31 11.74 3.33
CA GLY A 163 -8.30 11.68 4.79
C GLY A 163 -6.89 11.77 5.39
N PRO A 164 -6.78 11.86 6.72
CA PRO A 164 -5.49 12.01 7.39
C PRO A 164 -4.61 10.77 7.15
N PRO A 165 -3.33 10.96 6.77
CA PRO A 165 -2.42 9.86 6.52
C PRO A 165 -1.99 9.16 7.80
N ILE A 166 -1.76 7.85 7.70
CA ILE A 166 -1.26 6.98 8.76
C ILE A 166 0.05 6.37 8.29
N ASN A 167 1.10 6.42 9.11
CA ASN A 167 2.37 5.77 8.77
C ASN A 167 2.19 4.25 8.71
N PRO A 168 2.30 3.60 7.53
CA PRO A 168 2.07 2.16 7.43
C PRO A 168 3.28 1.32 7.87
N PHE A 169 4.45 1.94 8.11
CA PHE A 169 5.72 1.24 8.35
C PHE A 169 5.62 0.17 9.43
N SER A 170 5.01 0.50 10.57
CA SER A 170 4.88 -0.42 11.69
C SER A 170 3.75 -1.44 11.52
N TYR A 171 2.83 -1.27 10.56
CA TYR A 171 1.67 -2.13 10.34
C TYR A 171 1.89 -3.28 9.34
N PHE A 172 3.02 -3.30 8.64
CA PHE A 172 3.39 -4.46 7.83
C PHE A 172 3.65 -5.67 8.73
N ALA A 173 2.84 -6.71 8.60
CA ALA A 173 2.97 -7.96 9.34
C ALA A 173 3.71 -9.04 8.54
N THR A 174 3.61 -9.00 7.21
CA THR A 174 4.20 -10.02 6.32
C THR A 174 5.04 -9.39 5.22
N ASP A 175 6.07 -10.14 4.80
CA ASP A 175 6.89 -9.80 3.63
C ASP A 175 6.06 -9.84 2.34
N GLY A 176 6.58 -9.23 1.27
CA GLY A 176 5.96 -9.22 -0.05
C GLY A 176 6.14 -10.55 -0.79
N ILE A 177 5.87 -11.67 -0.14
CA ILE A 177 5.97 -13.00 -0.73
C ILE A 177 4.57 -13.42 -1.14
N ARG A 178 4.34 -13.58 -2.45
CA ARG A 178 3.05 -14.08 -2.94
C ARG A 178 2.76 -15.44 -2.32
N PRO A 179 1.54 -15.68 -1.82
CA PRO A 179 1.12 -17.02 -1.45
C PRO A 179 1.17 -17.91 -2.70
N THR A 180 2.07 -18.89 -2.72
CA THR A 180 2.12 -19.88 -3.79
C THR A 180 0.89 -20.79 -3.68
N GLY A 181 0.08 -20.90 -4.74
CA GLY A 181 -1.11 -21.78 -4.79
C GLY A 181 -2.47 -21.12 -5.02
N ARG A 182 -2.54 -19.81 -5.31
CA ARG A 182 -3.69 -19.23 -6.04
C ARG A 182 -3.22 -18.96 -7.47
N ASP A 183 -3.72 -19.74 -8.40
CA ASP A 183 -3.39 -19.66 -9.82
C ASP A 183 -3.50 -18.22 -10.31
N ILE A 184 -2.40 -17.72 -10.87
CA ILE A 184 -2.46 -16.58 -11.76
C ILE A 184 -2.90 -17.17 -13.09
N PRO A 185 -4.03 -16.71 -13.67
CA PRO A 185 -4.39 -17.11 -15.02
C PRO A 185 -3.19 -16.83 -15.94
N ILE A 186 -2.84 -17.81 -16.77
CA ILE A 186 -1.69 -17.78 -17.70
C ILE A 186 -1.76 -16.58 -18.68
N GLU A 187 -2.86 -15.84 -18.71
CA GLU A 187 -3.10 -14.67 -19.56
C GLU A 187 -2.26 -13.42 -19.20
N ASP A 188 -1.44 -13.48 -18.14
CA ASP A 188 -0.50 -12.42 -17.72
C ASP A 188 0.98 -12.71 -18.09
N LEU A 189 1.26 -13.75 -18.89
CA LEU A 189 2.56 -13.99 -19.55
C LEU A 189 2.53 -13.52 -21.02
#